data_AF-A0A1N6AMM2-F1
#
_entry.id   AF-A0A1N6AMM2-F1
#
_cell.length_a   1.000
_cell.length_b   1.000
_cell.length_c   1.000
_cell.angle_alpha   90.00
_cell.angle_beta   90.00
_cell.angle_gamma   90.00
#
_symmetry.space_group_name_H-M   'P 1'
#
loop_
_entity.id
_entity.type
_entity.pdbx_description
1 polymer ?
#
loop_
_entity_poly.entity_id
_entity_poly.type
_entity_poly.pdbx_seq_one_letter_code
_entity_poly.pdbx_strand_id
1 'polypeptide(L)' 'MTNPTVRGLWLAIATLTAGIVAATAGLLAWAGGMNPPTAILTAGGAFAGTLLLILTAVRFATGQPE' A
#
# COMPACT_ATOMS: atom_id res chain seq x y z
N MET A 1 -4.20 11.34 -16.78
CA MET A 1 -3.84 11.99 -15.50
C MET A 1 -2.72 13.01 -15.70
N THR A 2 -2.96 14.05 -16.51
CA THR A 2 -1.93 15.03 -16.90
C THR A 2 -1.79 16.19 -15.91
N ASN A 3 -2.76 16.38 -15.01
CA ASN A 3 -2.69 17.40 -13.96
C ASN A 3 -1.86 16.89 -12.76
N PRO A 4 -0.75 17.57 -12.40
CA PRO A 4 0.14 17.14 -11.32
C PRO A 4 -0.57 17.06 -9.96
N THR A 5 -1.52 17.95 -9.69
CA THR A 5 -2.29 17.96 -8.43
C THR A 5 -3.16 16.70 -8.30
N VAL A 6 -3.81 16.29 -9.38
CA VAL A 6 -4.66 15.07 -9.39
C VAL A 6 -3.82 13.81 -9.19
N ARG A 7 -2.61 13.76 -9.78
CA ARG A 7 -1.65 12.67 -9.55
C ARG A 7 -1.20 12.62 -8.10
N GLY A 8 -0.86 13.77 -7.52
CA GLY A 8 -0.47 13.88 -6.10
C GLY A 8 -1.57 13.38 -5.16
N LEU A 9 -2.82 13.77 -5.42
CA LEU A 9 -3.96 13.32 -4.63
C LEU A 9 -4.15 11.80 -4.68
N TRP A 10 -4.03 11.20 -5.87
CA TRP A 10 -4.12 9.75 -6.05
C TRP A 10 -3.01 8.99 -5.32
N LEU A 11 -1.77 9.49 -5.37
CA LEU A 11 -0.66 8.91 -4.64
C LEU A 11 -0.87 9.00 -3.11
N ALA A 12 -1.41 10.12 -2.63
CA ALA A 12 -1.75 10.28 -1.21
C ALA A 12 -2.81 9.26 -0.78
N ILE A 13 -3.88 9.10 -1.57
CA ILE A 13 -4.94 8.10 -1.31
C ILE A 13 -4.35 6.68 -1.32
N ALA A 14 -3.56 6.33 -2.33
CA ALA A 14 -2.92 5.01 -2.43
C ALA A 14 -2.03 4.71 -1.22
N THR A 15 -1.24 5.70 -0.78
CA THR A 15 -0.35 5.59 0.38
C THR A 15 -1.13 5.44 1.67
N LEU A 16 -2.21 6.21 1.84
CA LEU A 16 -3.10 6.11 3.01
C LEU A 16 -3.76 4.73 3.09
N THR A 17 -4.31 4.24 1.98
CA THR A 17 -4.90 2.90 1.91
C THR A 17 -3.88 1.82 2.23
N ALA A 18 -2.67 1.89 1.64
CA ALA A 18 -1.59 0.97 1.95
C ALA A 18 -1.19 1.03 3.43
N GLY A 19 -1.17 2.22 4.03
CA GLY A 19 -0.91 2.42 5.46
C GLY A 19 -1.95 1.73 6.37
N ILE A 20 -3.24 1.82 6.04
CA ILE A 20 -4.30 1.16 6.79
C ILE A 20 -4.16 -0.37 6.71
N VAL A 21 -3.89 -0.90 5.51
CA VAL A 21 -3.68 -2.35 5.32
C VAL A 21 -2.42 -2.83 6.06
N ALA A 22 -1.33 -2.06 6.01
CA ALA A 22 -0.11 -2.37 6.74
C ALA A 22 -0.30 -2.36 8.25
N ALA A 23 -1.00 -1.37 8.79
CA ALA A 23 -1.29 -1.25 10.21
C ALA A 23 -2.15 -2.42 10.70
N THR A 24 -3.20 -2.76 9.95
CA THR A 24 -4.07 -3.90 10.29
C THR A 24 -3.29 -5.22 10.22
N ALA A 25 -2.52 -5.46 9.15
CA ALA A 25 -1.68 -6.66 9.04
C ALA A 25 -0.65 -6.77 10.18
N GLY A 26 0.01 -5.67 10.54
CA GLY A 26 0.97 -5.63 11.64
C GLY A 26 0.33 -5.89 13.01
N LEU A 27 -0.82 -5.26 13.28
CA LEU A 27 -1.57 -5.48 14.53
C LEU A 27 -2.06 -6.92 14.64
N LEU A 28 -2.59 -7.49 13.55
CA LEU A 28 -2.98 -8.89 13.52
C LEU A 28 -1.78 -9.83 13.71
N ALA A 29 -0.64 -9.51 13.09
CA ALA A 29 0.56 -10.30 13.24
C ALA A 29 1.05 -10.35 14.69
N TRP A 30 1.09 -9.18 15.34
CA TRP A 30 1.46 -9.07 16.75
C TRP A 30 0.44 -9.76 17.66
N ALA A 31 -0.85 -9.53 17.45
CA ALA A 31 -1.93 -10.18 18.22
C ALA A 31 -1.93 -11.71 18.02
N GLY A 32 -1.46 -12.19 16.86
CA GLY A 32 -1.27 -13.61 16.55
C GLY A 32 -0.04 -14.24 17.20
N GLY A 33 0.72 -13.50 18.01
CA GLY A 33 1.87 -14.02 18.76
C GLY A 33 3.20 -13.97 18.01
N MET A 34 3.29 -13.30 16.85
CA MET A 34 4.59 -13.06 16.21
C MET A 34 5.46 -12.14 17.06
N ASN A 35 6.78 -12.35 17.00
CA ASN A 35 7.72 -11.47 17.66
C ASN A 35 7.70 -10.06 17.02
N PRO A 36 8.06 -8.98 17.76
CA PRO A 36 7.96 -7.62 17.23
C PRO A 36 8.68 -7.39 15.89
N PRO A 37 9.91 -7.92 15.67
CA PRO A 37 10.57 -7.76 14.37
C PRO A 37 9.79 -8.37 13.21
N THR A 38 9.24 -9.58 13.36
CA THR A 38 8.47 -10.25 12.29
C THR A 38 7.12 -9.58 12.05
N ALA A 39 6.46 -9.05 13.09
CA ALA A 39 5.24 -8.27 12.93
C ALA A 39 5.50 -6.97 12.12
N ILE A 40 6.62 -6.30 12.37
CA ILE A 40 7.04 -5.11 11.61
C ILE A 40 7.32 -5.48 10.14
N LEU A 41 8.03 -6.58 9.88
CA LEU A 41 8.28 -7.06 8.52
C LEU A 41 6.98 -7.43 7.80
N THR A 42 6.01 -8.00 8.51
CA THR A 42 4.68 -8.33 7.98
C THR A 42 3.92 -7.05 7.59
N ALA A 43 3.92 -6.04 8.45
CA ALA A 43 3.33 -4.74 8.16
C ALA A 43 3.99 -4.07 6.95
N GLY A 44 5.32 -4.07 6.88
CA GLY A 44 6.08 -3.52 5.76
C GLY A 44 5.82 -4.24 4.44
N GLY A 45 5.74 -5.57 4.46
CA GLY A 45 5.37 -6.38 3.29
C GLY A 45 3.95 -6.08 2.81
N ALA A 46 2.98 -5.99 3.74
CA ALA A 46 1.61 -5.63 3.44
C ALA A 46 1.50 -4.21 2.86
N PHE A 47 2.26 -3.24 3.39
CA PHE A 47 2.35 -1.89 2.85
C PHE A 47 2.84 -1.90 1.40
N ALA A 48 4.02 -2.47 1.17
CA ALA A 48 4.68 -2.46 -0.14
C ALA A 48 3.82 -3.19 -1.18
N GLY A 49 3.27 -4.36 -0.82
CA GLY A 49 2.38 -5.13 -1.68
C GLY A 49 1.11 -4.37 -2.05
N THR A 50 0.45 -3.74 -1.08
CA THR A 50 -0.77 -2.96 -1.33
C THR A 50 -0.50 -1.73 -2.19
N LEU A 51 0.57 -1.00 -1.91
CA LEU A 51 0.93 0.18 -2.68
C LEU A 51 1.25 -0.19 -4.13
N LEU A 52 2.04 -1.25 -4.34
CA LEU A 52 2.39 -1.74 -5.68
C LEU A 52 1.15 -2.23 -6.42
N LEU A 53 0.23 -2.93 -5.75
CA LEU A 53 -1.05 -3.34 -6.31
C LEU A 53 -1.87 -2.15 -6.80
N ILE A 54 -2.03 -1.11 -5.97
CA ILE A 54 -2.82 0.07 -6.33
C ILE A 54 -2.19 0.81 -7.50
N LEU A 55 -0.86 1.01 -7.49
CA LEU A 55 -0.16 1.66 -8.60
C LEU A 55 -0.29 0.87 -9.91
N THR A 56 -0.20 -0.45 -9.83
CA THR A 56 -0.40 -1.34 -10.98
C THR A 56 -1.83 -1.27 -11.50
N ALA A 57 -2.82 -1.28 -10.61
CA ALA A 57 -4.23 -1.16 -10.96
C ALA A 57 -4.54 0.20 -11.62
N VAL A 58 -3.99 1.29 -11.08
CA VAL A 58 -4.12 2.62 -11.66
C VAL A 58 -3.48 2.66 -13.05
N ARG A 59 -2.28 2.10 -13.24
CA ARG A 59 -1.61 2.01 -14.54
C ARG A 59 -2.43 1.23 -15.55
N PHE A 60 -2.98 0.09 -15.13
CA PHE A 60 -3.84 -0.74 -15.98
C PHE A 60 -5.11 0.01 -16.38
N ALA A 61 -5.78 0.66 -15.43
CA ALA A 61 -6.99 1.44 -15.67
C ALA A 61 -6.77 2.67 -16.56
N THR A 62 -5.54 3.23 -16.59
CA THR A 62 -5.19 4.35 -17.47
C THR A 62 -4.68 3.94 -18.85
N GLY A 63 -4.54 2.63 -19.12
CA GLY A 63 -4.19 2.11 -20.44
C GLY A 63 -2.80 2.50 -20.95
N GLN A 64 -1.85 2.81 -20.07
CA GLN A 64 -0.48 3.18 -20.48
C GLN A 64 0.32 1.92 -20.88
N PRO A 65 0.71 1.77 -22.17
CA PRO A 65 1.61 0.69 -22.61
C PRO A 65 3.02 0.89 -22.05
N GLU A 66 3.78 -0.21 -22.04
CA GLU A 66 5.19 -0.29 -21.66
C GLU A 66 6.14 0.67 -22.40
#